data_AF-A0AAR5P0Z2-F1
#
_entry.id   AF-A0AAR5P0Z2-F1
#
_cell.length_a   1.000
_cell.length_b   1.000
_cell.length_c   1.000
_cell.angle_alpha   90.00
_cell.angle_beta   90.00
_cell.angle_gamma   90.00
#
_symmetry.space_group_name_H-M   'P 1'
#
loop_
_entity.id
_entity.type
_entity.pdbx_description
1 polymer ?
#
loop_
_entity_poly.entity_id
_entity_poly.type
_entity_poly.pdbx_seq_one_letter_code
_entity_poly.pdbx_strand_id
1 'polypeptide(L)'
;MLKSLNDKFFSPLTESNHEKFLAQFFTCPEKCKSCSASCVLSTGHKEDDEPHKCNTPCKLQHQYQNFVYLCKKCVRNGEKSTVEPKYTKDNSWTSYLNLMWSGYVIHCPKCGVIYKSREHWYGNKNPEDCAVQLEVAHMWPGISLGLLEHPFKRCLQNKQPNISFAVSFLLTLKTY
;
A
#
# COMPACT_ATOMS: atom_id res chain seq x y z
N MET A 1 -47.90 28.70 19.93
CA MET A 1 -46.54 28.84 19.37
C MET A 1 -45.84 27.49 19.10
N LEU A 2 -46.19 26.39 19.78
CA LEU A 2 -45.62 25.04 19.54
C LEU A 2 -46.07 24.36 18.24
N LYS A 3 -47.28 24.67 17.74
CA LYS A 3 -47.87 24.03 16.55
C LYS A 3 -47.08 24.31 15.26
N SER A 4 -46.61 25.54 15.10
CA SER A 4 -45.84 25.99 13.94
C SER A 4 -44.42 25.41 13.85
N LEU A 5 -43.86 24.92 14.96
CA LEU A 5 -42.59 24.18 14.96
C LEU A 5 -42.82 22.72 14.58
N ASN A 6 -43.87 22.11 15.13
CA ASN A 6 -44.23 20.73 14.80
C ASN A 6 -44.45 20.54 13.29
N ASP A 7 -45.15 21.48 12.65
CA ASP A 7 -45.45 21.41 11.21
C ASP A 7 -44.20 21.62 10.32
N LYS A 8 -43.12 22.22 10.83
CA LYS A 8 -41.84 22.39 10.08
C LYS A 8 -40.91 21.19 10.23
N PHE A 9 -41.04 20.41 11.31
CA PHE A 9 -40.19 19.26 11.59
C PHE A 9 -40.87 17.91 11.28
N PHE A 10 -42.19 17.86 11.13
CA PHE A 10 -42.92 16.68 10.68
C PHE A 10 -42.89 16.55 9.16
N SER A 11 -41.74 16.19 8.60
CA SER A 11 -41.75 15.48 7.31
C SER A 11 -42.15 14.03 7.56
N PRO A 12 -43.04 13.42 6.75
CA PRO A 12 -43.33 12.00 6.84
C PRO A 12 -42.02 11.22 6.71
N LEU A 13 -41.62 10.52 7.77
CA LEU A 13 -40.50 9.62 7.75
C LEU A 13 -40.87 8.45 6.83
N THR A 14 -40.54 8.54 5.54
CA THR A 14 -40.44 7.32 4.73
C THR A 14 -39.43 6.42 5.42
N GLU A 15 -39.75 5.15 5.69
CA GLU A 15 -38.90 4.20 6.43
C GLU A 15 -37.43 4.22 5.93
N SER A 16 -37.24 4.38 4.62
CA SER A 16 -35.93 4.52 3.96
C SER A 16 -35.08 5.71 4.39
N ASN A 17 -35.72 6.83 4.80
CA ASN A 17 -35.02 8.01 5.29
C ASN A 17 -34.65 7.88 6.77
N HIS A 18 -35.49 7.17 7.54
CA HIS A 18 -35.23 6.89 8.94
C HIS A 18 -34.04 5.94 9.10
N GLU A 19 -33.96 4.88 8.29
CA GLU A 19 -32.82 3.95 8.30
C GLU A 19 -31.51 4.64 7.91
N LYS A 20 -31.51 5.48 6.86
CA LYS A 20 -30.34 6.29 6.47
C LYS A 20 -29.93 7.28 7.56
N PHE A 21 -30.90 7.87 8.23
CA PHE A 21 -30.67 8.82 9.33
C PHE A 21 -30.12 8.11 10.57
N LEU A 22 -30.58 6.91 10.92
CA LEU A 22 -30.04 6.16 12.06
C LEU A 22 -28.66 5.59 11.76
N ALA A 23 -28.43 5.11 10.53
CA ALA A 23 -27.15 4.57 10.11
C ALA A 23 -26.00 5.57 10.33
N GLN A 24 -26.24 6.87 10.18
CA GLN A 24 -25.19 7.89 10.40
C GLN A 24 -24.71 7.99 11.86
N PHE A 25 -25.49 7.52 12.84
CA PHE A 25 -25.11 7.53 14.26
C PHE A 25 -24.41 6.25 14.69
N PHE A 26 -24.77 5.12 14.06
CA PHE A 26 -24.25 3.80 14.43
C PHE A 26 -23.12 3.31 13.54
N THR A 27 -22.86 3.98 12.41
CA THR A 27 -21.76 3.64 11.49
C THR A 27 -20.56 4.52 11.78
N CYS A 28 -19.37 3.94 11.66
CA CYS A 28 -18.12 4.65 11.78
C CYS A 28 -18.05 5.84 10.80
N PRO A 29 -17.75 7.06 11.28
CA PRO A 29 -17.78 8.28 10.48
C PRO A 29 -16.57 8.43 9.54
N GLU A 30 -15.58 7.54 9.66
CA GLU A 30 -14.32 7.63 8.92
C GLU A 30 -14.52 7.37 7.42
N LYS A 31 -13.80 8.16 6.62
CA LYS A 31 -13.83 8.09 5.17
C LYS A 31 -12.44 7.84 4.61
N CYS A 32 -12.38 7.05 3.55
CA CYS A 32 -11.15 6.79 2.82
C CYS A 32 -10.63 8.09 2.17
N LYS A 33 -9.38 8.44 2.42
CA LYS A 33 -8.73 9.64 1.87
C LYS A 33 -8.62 9.61 0.34
N SER A 34 -8.53 8.42 -0.25
CA SER A 34 -8.37 8.26 -1.70
C SER A 34 -9.70 8.36 -2.47
N CYS A 35 -10.73 7.63 -2.03
CA CYS A 35 -11.99 7.53 -2.79
C CYS A 35 -13.21 8.15 -2.08
N SER A 36 -13.03 8.68 -0.87
CA SER A 36 -14.09 9.26 -0.03
C SER A 36 -15.21 8.30 0.39
N ALA A 37 -15.06 7.00 0.15
CA ALA A 37 -15.99 5.97 0.61
C ALA A 37 -15.97 5.87 2.15
N SER A 38 -17.15 5.69 2.76
CA SER A 38 -17.30 5.54 4.20
C SER A 38 -16.98 4.12 4.67
N CYS A 39 -16.52 4.00 5.92
CA CYS A 39 -16.45 2.72 6.60
C CYS A 39 -17.85 2.11 6.74
N VAL A 40 -17.98 0.79 6.57
CA VAL A 40 -19.26 0.07 6.75
C VAL A 40 -19.45 -0.52 8.15
N LEU A 41 -18.44 -0.40 9.01
CA LEU A 41 -18.44 -0.94 10.37
C LEU A 41 -19.12 0.01 11.35
N SER A 42 -19.50 -0.51 12.52
CA SER A 42 -20.13 0.27 13.58
C SER A 42 -19.16 1.25 14.25
N THR A 43 -19.65 2.28 14.92
CA THR A 43 -18.80 3.30 15.59
C THR A 43 -17.80 2.69 16.60
N GLY A 44 -18.12 1.54 17.19
CA GLY A 44 -17.30 0.86 18.20
C GLY A 44 -16.15 0.01 17.64
N HIS A 45 -16.08 -0.25 16.32
CA HIS A 45 -15.10 -1.20 15.77
C HIS A 45 -13.62 -0.84 16.05
N LYS A 46 -13.34 0.44 16.33
CA LYS A 46 -12.00 0.91 16.70
C LYS A 46 -11.59 0.42 18.10
N GLU A 47 -12.55 0.25 19.01
CA GLU A 47 -12.33 -0.27 20.36
C GLU A 47 -12.06 -1.78 20.31
N ASP A 48 -12.64 -2.47 19.32
CA ASP A 48 -12.43 -3.89 19.04
C ASP A 48 -11.15 -4.20 18.23
N ASP A 49 -10.32 -3.18 17.95
CA ASP A 49 -9.14 -3.25 17.07
C ASP A 49 -9.45 -3.80 15.66
N GLU A 50 -10.69 -3.67 15.21
CA GLU A 50 -11.08 -4.07 13.86
C GLU A 50 -10.68 -2.99 12.84
N PRO A 51 -9.98 -3.35 11.76
CA PRO A 51 -9.59 -2.39 10.73
C PRO A 51 -10.80 -1.91 9.93
N HIS A 52 -10.78 -0.64 9.55
CA HIS A 52 -11.82 -0.07 8.70
C HIS A 52 -12.03 -0.87 7.41
N LYS A 53 -13.31 -1.05 7.05
CA LYS A 53 -13.73 -1.85 5.91
C LYS A 53 -14.64 -1.07 4.98
N CYS A 54 -14.53 -1.35 3.69
CA CYS A 54 -15.45 -0.88 2.67
C CYS A 54 -15.71 -1.99 1.65
N ASN A 55 -16.95 -2.14 1.20
CA ASN A 55 -17.35 -3.15 0.22
C ASN A 55 -17.05 -2.73 -1.23
N THR A 56 -16.79 -1.44 -1.46
CA THR A 56 -16.45 -0.94 -2.79
C THR A 56 -14.95 -0.96 -3.01
N PRO A 57 -14.45 -1.24 -4.23
CA PRO A 57 -13.03 -1.14 -4.54
C PRO A 57 -12.55 0.30 -4.42
N CYS A 58 -11.34 0.49 -3.93
CA CYS A 58 -10.73 1.82 -3.87
C CYS A 58 -10.22 2.26 -5.25
N LYS A 59 -9.94 3.57 -5.38
CA LYS A 59 -9.29 4.14 -6.57
C LYS A 59 -7.81 4.32 -6.29
N LEU A 60 -6.95 3.98 -7.25
CA LEU A 60 -5.52 4.23 -7.12
C LEU A 60 -5.27 5.74 -7.23
N GLN A 61 -4.61 6.31 -6.23
CA GLN A 61 -4.16 7.69 -6.23
C GLN A 61 -2.67 7.72 -5.88
N HIS A 62 -1.87 8.22 -6.83
CA HIS A 62 -0.41 8.26 -6.70
C HIS A 62 0.07 9.05 -5.48
N GLN A 63 -0.66 10.09 -5.07
CA GLN A 63 -0.35 10.90 -3.88
C GLN A 63 -0.36 10.09 -2.58
N TYR A 64 -1.15 9.01 -2.52
CA TYR A 64 -1.23 8.14 -1.36
C TYR A 64 -0.54 6.79 -1.55
N GLN A 65 -0.10 6.47 -2.77
CA GLN A 65 0.46 5.16 -3.14
C GLN A 65 -0.36 4.00 -2.55
N ASN A 66 -1.68 4.08 -2.68
CA ASN A 66 -2.63 3.24 -1.95
C ASN A 66 -2.79 1.84 -2.55
N PHE A 67 -1.72 1.05 -2.50
CA PHE A 67 -1.72 -0.31 -2.99
C PHE A 67 -0.88 -1.20 -2.10
N VAL A 68 -1.13 -2.50 -2.18
CA VAL A 68 -0.35 -3.56 -1.54
C VAL A 68 0.17 -4.56 -2.56
N TYR A 69 1.31 -5.18 -2.26
CA TYR A 69 1.78 -6.31 -3.04
C TYR A 69 1.26 -7.61 -2.46
N LEU A 70 0.69 -8.45 -3.33
CA LEU A 70 0.28 -9.82 -3.02
C LEU A 70 1.19 -10.82 -3.73
N CYS A 71 1.49 -11.94 -3.08
CA CYS A 71 2.18 -13.05 -3.71
C CYS A 71 1.33 -13.66 -4.85
N LYS A 72 1.82 -13.62 -6.10
CA LYS A 72 1.13 -14.20 -7.26
C LYS A 72 0.89 -15.71 -7.15
N LYS A 73 1.76 -16.44 -6.43
CA LYS A 73 1.57 -17.88 -6.21
C LYS A 73 0.41 -18.13 -5.25
N CYS A 74 0.31 -17.39 -4.16
CA CYS A 74 -0.79 -17.52 -3.20
C CYS A 74 -2.13 -17.14 -3.84
N VAL A 75 -2.16 -16.03 -4.61
CA VAL A 75 -3.39 -15.59 -5.29
C VAL A 75 -3.90 -16.67 -6.25
N ARG A 76 -3.01 -17.32 -7.00
CA ARG A 76 -3.37 -18.46 -7.87
C ARG A 76 -3.90 -19.67 -7.11
N ASN A 77 -3.49 -19.85 -5.86
CA ASN A 77 -3.97 -20.91 -4.98
C ASN A 77 -5.25 -20.51 -4.21
N GLY A 78 -5.84 -19.34 -4.49
CA GLY A 78 -7.06 -18.87 -3.85
C GLY A 78 -6.84 -18.10 -2.54
N GLU A 79 -5.59 -17.73 -2.21
CA GLU A 79 -5.26 -17.06 -0.96
C GLU A 79 -4.55 -15.72 -1.15
N LYS A 80 -4.90 -14.72 -0.34
CA LYS A 80 -4.25 -13.41 -0.34
C LYS A 80 -3.15 -13.35 0.71
N SER A 81 -1.88 -13.36 0.27
CA SER A 81 -0.72 -13.17 1.15
C SER A 81 -0.02 -11.86 0.78
N THR A 82 -0.15 -10.86 1.65
CA THR A 82 0.55 -9.56 1.52
C THR A 82 2.04 -9.75 1.73
N VAL A 83 2.84 -9.08 0.91
CA VAL A 83 4.30 -9.17 0.92
C VAL A 83 4.93 -7.79 0.80
N GLU A 84 6.13 -7.63 1.38
CA GLU A 84 6.85 -6.37 1.38
C GLU A 84 8.32 -6.57 0.96
N PRO A 85 8.90 -5.62 0.20
CA PRO A 85 10.33 -5.61 -0.08
C PRO A 85 11.14 -5.36 1.20
N LYS A 86 12.06 -6.26 1.52
CA LYS A 86 13.05 -6.08 2.59
C LYS A 86 14.39 -5.72 1.99
N TYR A 87 14.96 -4.62 2.45
CA TYR A 87 16.31 -4.17 2.11
C TYR A 87 17.29 -4.70 3.16
N THR A 88 18.38 -5.33 2.71
CA THR A 88 19.46 -5.74 3.61
C THR A 88 20.20 -4.51 4.11
N LYS A 89 19.95 -4.14 5.38
CA LYS A 89 20.75 -3.18 6.13
C LYS A 89 21.76 -3.98 6.94
N ASP A 90 23.01 -4.03 6.49
CA ASP A 90 24.10 -4.47 7.36
C ASP A 90 24.46 -3.30 8.30
N ASN A 91 24.72 -3.55 9.57
CA ASN A 91 24.91 -2.50 10.59
C ASN A 91 26.34 -1.91 10.61
N SER A 92 27.08 -2.01 9.51
CA SER A 92 28.46 -1.52 9.41
C SER A 92 28.52 -0.06 8.96
N TRP A 93 29.53 0.69 9.40
CA TRP A 93 29.83 2.03 8.88
C TRP A 93 30.01 2.06 7.34
N THR A 94 30.32 0.92 6.72
CA THR A 94 30.39 0.74 5.25
C THR A 94 29.03 0.75 4.53
N SER A 95 27.92 0.77 5.28
CA SER A 95 26.58 0.51 4.76
C SER A 95 25.97 1.64 3.95
N TYR A 96 26.47 2.87 4.06
CA TYR A 96 25.98 3.96 3.20
C TYR A 96 26.38 3.76 1.72
N LEU A 97 27.50 3.08 1.47
CA LEU A 97 27.96 2.72 0.12
C LEU A 97 27.38 1.38 -0.35
N ASN A 98 27.21 0.41 0.55
CA ASN A 98 26.68 -0.92 0.21
C ASN A 98 25.17 -0.96 -0.01
N LEU A 99 24.39 -0.04 0.57
CA LEU A 99 22.93 -0.01 0.41
C LEU A 99 22.48 0.05 -1.05
N MET A 100 23.28 0.69 -1.91
CA MET A 100 22.96 0.88 -3.32
C MET A 100 23.17 -0.40 -4.14
N TRP A 101 24.05 -1.30 -3.67
CA TRP A 101 24.46 -2.53 -4.37
C TRP A 101 23.86 -3.81 -3.79
N SER A 102 23.29 -3.76 -2.59
CA SER A 102 22.78 -4.94 -1.89
C SER A 102 21.39 -5.41 -2.38
N GLY A 103 20.60 -4.52 -2.99
CA GLY A 103 19.29 -4.86 -3.55
C GLY A 103 18.23 -5.12 -2.48
N TYR A 104 17.09 -5.70 -2.89
CA TYR A 104 16.00 -6.08 -1.99
C TYR A 104 15.49 -7.48 -2.30
N VAL A 105 14.88 -8.09 -1.29
CA VAL A 105 14.27 -9.42 -1.38
C VAL A 105 12.80 -9.31 -0.97
N ILE A 106 11.91 -9.96 -1.72
CA ILE A 106 10.51 -10.10 -1.34
C ILE A 106 10.31 -11.51 -0.80
N HIS A 107 9.85 -11.60 0.44
CA HIS A 107 9.57 -12.85 1.12
C HIS A 107 8.07 -13.01 1.35
N CYS A 108 7.52 -14.14 0.90
CA CYS A 108 6.17 -14.58 1.22
C CYS A 108 6.23 -15.54 2.42
N PRO A 109 5.42 -15.35 3.46
CA PRO A 109 5.40 -16.24 4.63
C PRO A 109 5.09 -17.70 4.29
N LYS A 110 4.39 -17.95 3.17
CA LYS A 110 4.00 -19.29 2.73
C LYS A 110 4.90 -19.87 1.65
N CYS A 111 5.40 -19.05 0.73
CA CYS A 111 6.20 -19.50 -0.41
C CYS A 111 7.71 -19.29 -0.24
N GLY A 112 8.14 -18.67 0.86
CA GLY A 112 9.53 -18.28 1.07
C GLY A 112 9.93 -17.07 0.22
N VAL A 113 11.19 -17.03 -0.21
CA VAL A 113 11.69 -15.97 -1.09
C VAL A 113 11.06 -16.09 -2.48
N ILE A 114 10.31 -15.07 -2.89
CA ILE A 114 9.61 -15.05 -4.20
C ILE A 114 10.27 -14.15 -5.22
N TYR A 115 11.16 -13.24 -4.79
CA TYR A 115 11.87 -12.33 -5.69
C TYR A 115 13.16 -11.81 -5.05
N LYS A 116 14.20 -11.62 -5.86
CA LYS A 116 15.45 -10.95 -5.50
C LYS A 116 15.78 -9.93 -6.57
N SER A 117 16.00 -8.67 -6.19
CA SER A 117 16.23 -7.58 -7.15
C SER A 117 17.58 -7.66 -7.86
N ARG A 118 18.51 -8.48 -7.38
CA ARG A 118 19.86 -8.69 -7.93
C ARG A 118 20.20 -10.18 -8.02
N GLU A 119 19.30 -10.97 -8.61
CA GLU A 119 19.57 -12.38 -8.90
C GLU A 119 20.43 -12.54 -10.16
N HIS A 120 20.23 -11.66 -11.15
CA HIS A 120 20.93 -11.67 -12.43
C HIS A 120 21.61 -10.32 -12.67
N TRP A 121 22.80 -10.31 -13.27
CA TRP A 121 23.54 -9.09 -13.62
C TRP A 121 22.84 -8.24 -14.70
N TYR A 122 22.06 -8.87 -15.58
CA TYR A 122 21.24 -8.21 -16.58
C TYR A 122 19.90 -8.94 -16.74
N GLY A 123 18.86 -8.22 -17.16
CA GLY A 123 17.57 -8.83 -17.50
C GLY A 123 16.72 -9.27 -16.32
N ASN A 124 16.96 -8.73 -15.11
CA ASN A 124 16.07 -9.03 -14.00
C ASN A 124 14.68 -8.43 -14.26
N LYS A 125 13.63 -9.26 -14.17
CA LYS A 125 12.24 -8.84 -14.41
C LYS A 125 11.75 -7.99 -13.24
N ASN A 126 10.80 -7.08 -13.45
CA ASN A 126 10.18 -6.38 -12.33
C ASN A 126 9.38 -7.38 -11.49
N PRO A 127 9.29 -7.19 -10.16
CA PRO A 127 8.53 -8.10 -9.31
C PRO A 127 7.05 -8.15 -9.73
N GLU A 128 6.47 -7.06 -10.22
CA GLU A 128 5.10 -7.01 -10.73
C GLU A 128 4.88 -7.93 -11.94
N ASP A 129 5.93 -8.23 -12.71
CA ASP A 129 5.84 -9.07 -13.89
C ASP A 129 5.85 -10.55 -13.49
N CYS A 130 6.65 -10.93 -12.50
CA CYS A 130 6.94 -12.35 -12.21
C CYS A 130 6.47 -12.87 -10.84
N ALA A 131 6.46 -12.04 -9.79
CA ALA A 131 6.38 -12.52 -8.40
C ALA A 131 5.18 -11.96 -7.62
N VAL A 132 4.81 -10.71 -7.86
CA VAL A 132 3.75 -10.01 -7.10
C VAL A 132 2.66 -9.46 -8.00
N GLN A 133 1.48 -9.28 -7.43
CA GLN A 133 0.36 -8.57 -8.03
C GLN A 133 0.01 -7.38 -7.13
N LEU A 134 -0.35 -6.25 -7.74
CA LEU A 134 -0.79 -5.05 -7.04
C LEU A 134 -2.29 -5.13 -6.74
N GLU A 135 -2.68 -4.89 -5.49
CA GLU A 135 -4.07 -4.71 -5.07
C GLU A 135 -4.25 -3.30 -4.49
N VAL A 136 -5.20 -2.54 -5.02
CA VAL A 136 -5.49 -1.18 -4.54
C VAL A 136 -6.21 -1.26 -3.20
N ALA A 137 -5.69 -0.56 -2.20
CA ALA A 137 -6.22 -0.56 -0.83
C ALA A 137 -6.84 0.78 -0.47
N HIS A 138 -7.76 0.77 0.50
CA HIS A 138 -8.34 1.99 1.06
C HIS A 138 -7.35 2.69 2.01
N MET A 139 -7.35 4.01 1.99
CA MET A 139 -6.51 4.85 2.84
C MET A 139 -7.34 5.45 3.97
N TRP A 140 -7.33 4.79 5.12
CA TRP A 140 -8.07 5.28 6.28
C TRP A 140 -7.24 6.26 7.12
N PRO A 141 -7.87 7.21 7.81
CA PRO A 141 -7.16 8.07 8.77
C PRO A 141 -6.44 7.23 9.84
N GLY A 142 -5.22 7.64 10.20
CA GLY A 142 -4.38 6.89 11.15
C GLY A 142 -3.63 5.69 10.57
N ILE A 143 -3.99 5.20 9.39
CA ILE A 143 -3.28 4.10 8.73
C ILE A 143 -2.29 4.67 7.71
N SER A 144 -1.00 4.44 7.94
CA SER A 144 -0.03 4.34 6.86
C SER A 144 -0.07 2.91 6.34
N LEU A 145 -0.44 2.72 5.07
CA LEU A 145 -0.07 1.47 4.41
C LEU A 145 1.46 1.47 4.44
N GLY A 146 2.06 0.49 5.12
CA GLY A 146 3.51 0.39 5.36
C GLY A 146 4.36 0.22 4.09
N LEU A 147 3.84 0.64 2.95
CA LEU A 147 4.46 0.49 1.66
C LEU A 147 5.10 1.81 1.24
N LEU A 148 6.43 1.75 1.29
CA LEU A 148 7.36 2.63 0.57
C LEU A 148 7.56 4.02 1.15
N GLU A 149 7.71 4.14 2.48
CA GLU A 149 8.75 5.08 2.94
C GLU A 149 10.10 4.42 2.57
N HIS A 150 10.81 5.01 1.58
CA HIS A 150 12.14 4.65 1.04
C HIS A 150 12.20 3.67 -0.17
N PRO A 151 13.28 3.69 -0.96
CA PRO A 151 13.79 4.69 -1.92
C PRO A 151 13.17 4.55 -3.33
N PHE A 152 11.97 3.98 -3.46
CA PHE A 152 11.34 3.77 -4.78
C PHE A 152 10.98 5.07 -5.51
N LYS A 153 10.81 6.19 -4.77
CA LYS A 153 10.67 7.54 -5.32
C LYS A 153 11.85 7.96 -6.22
N ARG A 154 13.04 7.36 -6.08
CA ARG A 154 14.25 7.77 -6.83
C ARG A 154 14.60 6.86 -8.02
N CYS A 155 14.21 5.59 -8.01
CA CYS A 155 14.57 4.66 -9.08
C CYS A 155 13.67 4.76 -10.32
N LEU A 156 12.37 5.00 -10.17
CA LEU A 156 11.48 5.18 -11.34
C LEU A 156 11.77 6.48 -12.13
N GLN A 157 12.42 7.45 -11.51
CA GLN A 157 12.86 8.68 -12.18
C GLN A 157 14.21 8.53 -12.88
N ASN A 158 15.01 7.54 -12.50
CA ASN A 158 16.26 7.22 -13.18
C ASN A 158 16.03 6.04 -14.13
N LYS A 159 15.55 6.33 -15.35
CA LYS A 159 16.02 5.57 -16.52
C LYS A 159 17.54 5.44 -16.36
N GLN A 160 18.03 4.22 -16.30
CA GLN A 160 19.43 3.87 -16.04
C GLN A 160 20.39 4.86 -16.72
N PRO A 161 21.30 5.54 -16.01
CA PRO A 161 22.45 6.11 -16.68
C PRO A 161 23.33 4.96 -17.16
N ASN A 162 23.66 5.02 -18.45
CA ASN A 162 24.45 4.06 -19.21
C ASN A 162 25.60 3.42 -18.40
N ILE A 163 25.64 2.09 -18.44
CA ILE A 163 26.64 1.19 -17.84
C ILE A 163 28.07 1.46 -18.37
N SER A 164 28.25 2.36 -19.33
CA SER A 164 29.53 2.64 -19.97
C SER A 164 30.52 3.48 -19.15
N PHE A 165 30.08 4.27 -18.16
CA PHE A 165 30.99 5.21 -17.46
C PHE A 165 31.63 4.65 -16.17
N ALA A 166 30.98 3.69 -15.50
CA ALA A 166 31.45 3.18 -14.21
C ALA A 166 32.57 2.11 -14.34
N VAL A 167 32.65 1.42 -15.48
CA VAL A 167 33.68 0.40 -15.71
C VAL A 167 35.06 1.05 -15.87
N SER A 168 35.13 2.26 -16.43
CA SER A 168 36.39 2.99 -16.61
C SER A 168 37.01 3.49 -15.31
N PHE A 169 36.23 3.71 -14.24
CA PHE A 169 36.78 4.23 -12.97
C PHE A 169 37.37 3.12 -12.08
N LEU A 170 36.89 1.88 -12.21
CA LEU A 170 37.38 0.74 -11.43
C LEU A 170 38.56 0.02 -12.10
N LEU A 171 38.77 0.19 -13.41
CA LEU A 171 39.96 -0.36 -14.08
C LEU A 171 41.23 0.46 -13.81
N THR A 172 41.13 1.75 -13.50
CA THR A 172 42.30 2.61 -13.23
C THR A 172 42.88 2.47 -11.82
N LEU A 173 42.12 1.90 -10.88
CA LEU A 173 42.56 1.70 -9.47
C LEU A 173 43.20 0.33 -9.23
N LYS A 174 43.31 -0.53 -10.25
CA LYS A 174 44.02 -1.82 -10.18
C LYS A 174 45.42 -1.79 -10.81
N THR A 175 45.91 -0.62 -11.23
CA THR A 175 47.23 -0.48 -11.88
C THR A 175 48.19 0.47 -11.16
N TYR A 176 48.04 0.66 -9.84
CA TYR A 176 49.06 1.28 -8.99
C TYR A 176 49.18 0.52 -7.67
#